data_AF-A0AAD5VJA5-F1
#
_entry.id   AF-A0AAD5VJA5-F1
#
_cell.length_a   1.000
_cell.length_b   1.000
_cell.length_c   1.000
_cell.angle_alpha   90.00
_cell.angle_beta   90.00
_cell.angle_gamma   90.00
#
_symmetry.space_group_name_H-M   'P 1'
#
loop_
_entity.id
_entity.type
_entity.pdbx_description
1 polymer ?
#
loop_
_entity_poly.entity_id
_entity_poly.type
_entity_poly.pdbx_seq_one_letter_code
_entity_poly.pdbx_strand_id
1 'polypeptide(L)'
;MIGGTWHEGGPHQSAELIFQGTAVYVFCAIPTSSRTSLDTSLTFFIDNSTVSNYNFSVVSLWQAPSPSGFLYHVPVLAANGLPDDTHVLRVMNNGPSDILLDEITYTYSEAILDASKSGGIQRRVITGGSTYDTGSVSGGSSGNGGNTLSAGVIVGIVIAAVIVGLLIMIYIIVPCVSACLREDEPPKKLSSSANPGDTKPQVAAQPPQPPQMKEGEVPPHQPAV
;
A
#
# COMPACT_ATOMS: atom_id res chain seq x y z
N MET A 1 9.59 21.66 1.49
CA MET A 1 10.01 21.25 0.13
C MET A 1 10.12 19.73 0.16
N ILE A 2 9.41 19.02 -0.72
CA ILE A 2 9.60 17.57 -0.89
C ILE A 2 10.91 17.41 -1.67
N GLY A 3 11.97 16.97 -0.99
CA GLY A 3 13.29 16.78 -1.59
C GLY A 3 13.46 15.35 -2.07
N GLY A 4 13.15 15.09 -3.34
CA GLY A 4 13.41 13.79 -3.97
C GLY A 4 12.65 13.61 -5.28
N THR A 5 13.39 13.39 -6.37
CA THR A 5 12.83 12.91 -7.63
C THR A 5 12.72 11.39 -7.54
N TRP A 6 11.59 10.88 -7.04
CA TRP A 6 11.20 9.47 -7.17
C TRP A 6 10.97 9.16 -8.65
N HIS A 7 12.04 8.96 -9.39
CA HIS A 7 11.99 8.61 -10.80
C HIS A 7 12.78 7.30 -10.98
N GLU A 8 12.02 6.26 -11.32
CA GLU A 8 12.33 4.96 -11.93
C GLU A 8 13.71 4.31 -11.65
N GLY A 9 13.69 3.17 -10.94
CA GLY A 9 14.64 2.08 -11.13
C GLY A 9 15.92 2.06 -10.27
N GLY A 10 16.07 2.97 -9.31
CA GLY A 10 17.20 2.93 -8.37
C GLY A 10 17.03 1.84 -7.31
N PRO A 11 18.11 1.14 -6.86
CA PRO A 11 18.02 0.10 -5.84
C PRO A 11 17.54 0.64 -4.48
N HIS A 12 17.82 1.92 -4.21
CA HIS A 12 17.37 2.64 -3.02
C HIS A 12 17.05 4.10 -3.40
N GLN A 13 15.81 4.49 -3.19
CA GLN A 13 15.20 5.78 -3.37
C GLN A 13 14.49 6.12 -2.05
N SER A 14 14.58 7.39 -1.66
CA SER A 14 13.88 7.89 -0.49
C SER A 14 13.26 9.24 -0.77
N ALA A 15 12.08 9.48 -0.21
CA ALA A 15 11.46 10.80 -0.12
C ALA A 15 11.37 11.19 1.35
N GLU A 16 11.59 12.47 1.62
CA GLU A 16 11.45 13.03 2.96
C GLU A 16 10.52 14.25 2.90
N LEU A 17 9.62 14.33 3.88
CA LEU A 17 8.70 15.44 4.08
C LEU A 17 8.69 15.81 5.56
N ILE A 18 8.99 17.08 5.84
CA ILE A 18 8.77 17.69 7.14
C ILE A 18 7.35 18.26 7.15
N PHE A 19 6.52 17.85 8.11
CA PHE A 19 5.15 18.35 8.29
C PHE A 19 4.87 18.63 9.75
N GLN A 20 3.92 19.51 10.04
CA GLN A 20 3.42 19.75 11.39
C GLN A 20 1.98 19.30 11.46
N GLY A 21 1.65 18.34 12.32
CA GLY A 21 0.30 17.80 12.34
C GLY A 21 0.10 16.48 13.07
N THR A 22 -1.15 16.04 13.12
CA THR A 22 -1.61 14.91 13.95
C THR A 22 -1.88 13.62 13.16
N ALA A 23 -1.86 13.70 11.83
CA ALA A 23 -1.97 12.54 10.95
C ALA A 23 -1.28 12.77 9.61
N VAL A 24 -0.84 11.69 8.98
CA VAL A 24 -0.29 11.66 7.62
C VAL A 24 -0.74 10.42 6.86
N TYR A 25 -1.11 10.62 5.60
CA TYR A 25 -1.57 9.61 4.67
C TYR A 25 -0.68 9.64 3.44
N VAL A 26 -0.21 8.48 3.00
CA VAL A 26 0.61 8.35 1.79
C VAL A 26 -0.13 7.50 0.79
N PHE A 27 -0.24 8.02 -0.42
CA PHE A 27 -0.84 7.38 -1.57
C PHE A 27 0.22 7.18 -2.65
N CYS A 28 0.12 6.04 -3.32
CA CYS A 28 1.01 5.68 -4.41
C CYS A 28 0.22 5.37 -5.68
N ALA A 29 0.91 5.53 -6.81
CA ALA A 29 0.50 4.95 -8.08
C ALA A 29 1.17 3.58 -8.22
N ILE A 30 0.35 2.53 -8.31
CA ILE A 30 0.81 1.14 -8.36
C ILE A 30 0.62 0.61 -9.78
N PRO A 31 1.65 0.03 -10.42
CA PRO A 31 1.51 -0.53 -11.76
C PRO A 31 0.54 -1.73 -11.75
N THR A 32 -0.36 -1.80 -12.73
CA THR A 32 -1.26 -2.95 -12.91
C THR A 32 -0.57 -4.17 -13.53
N SER A 33 0.59 -3.95 -14.12
CA SER A 33 1.50 -4.99 -14.60
C SER A 33 2.91 -4.60 -14.22
N SER A 34 3.64 -5.49 -13.55
CA SER A 34 5.02 -5.20 -13.19
C SER A 34 5.90 -5.35 -14.41
N ARG A 35 6.87 -4.46 -14.59
CA ARG A 35 7.97 -4.70 -15.54
C ARG A 35 8.99 -5.64 -14.93
N THR A 36 9.13 -5.61 -13.61
CA THR A 36 10.01 -6.49 -12.85
C THR A 36 9.21 -7.57 -12.12
N SER A 37 9.55 -8.84 -12.26
CA SER A 37 8.92 -9.94 -11.49
C SER A 37 9.24 -9.93 -9.99
N LEU A 38 9.65 -8.79 -9.44
CA LEU A 38 10.14 -8.62 -8.09
C LEU A 38 9.06 -8.00 -7.22
N ASP A 39 8.87 -8.57 -6.03
CA ASP A 39 8.06 -7.96 -4.99
C ASP A 39 8.64 -6.60 -4.62
N THR A 40 7.78 -5.58 -4.61
CA THR A 40 8.18 -4.23 -4.20
C THR A 40 7.86 -4.05 -2.73
N SER A 41 8.81 -3.50 -1.97
CA SER A 41 8.57 -3.15 -0.56
C SER A 41 8.93 -1.71 -0.26
N LEU A 42 8.07 -1.04 0.50
CA LEU A 42 8.26 0.30 1.04
C LEU A 42 8.32 0.22 2.56
N THR A 43 9.24 0.98 3.16
CA THR A 43 9.30 1.21 4.60
C THR A 43 9.05 2.68 4.88
N PHE A 44 8.17 2.94 5.84
CA PHE A 44 7.78 4.26 6.27
C PHE A 44 8.37 4.54 7.65
N PHE A 45 8.96 5.72 7.79
CA PHE A 45 9.49 6.21 9.06
C PHE A 45 8.80 7.53 9.42
N ILE A 46 8.48 7.70 10.69
CA ILE A 46 8.12 8.99 11.28
C ILE A 46 9.10 9.22 12.43
N ASP A 47 9.78 10.36 12.43
CA ASP A 47 10.76 10.73 13.46
C ASP A 47 11.81 9.65 13.68
N ASN A 48 12.36 9.15 12.56
CA ASN A 48 13.34 8.07 12.49
C ASN A 48 12.86 6.69 13.00
N SER A 49 11.61 6.56 13.42
CA SER A 49 11.01 5.30 13.87
C SER A 49 10.21 4.65 12.76
N THR A 50 10.42 3.35 12.52
CA THR A 50 9.64 2.60 11.53
C THR A 50 8.18 2.50 11.98
N VAL A 51 7.25 3.03 11.17
CA VAL A 51 5.81 2.99 11.45
C VAL A 51 5.07 1.93 10.65
N SER A 52 5.55 1.61 9.45
CA SER A 52 4.91 0.62 8.58
C SER A 52 5.87 0.05 7.55
N ASN A 53 5.58 -1.17 7.09
CA ASN A 53 6.17 -1.77 5.92
C ASN A 53 5.03 -2.19 4.98
N TYR A 54 5.06 -1.70 3.73
CA TYR A 54 4.12 -2.06 2.69
C TYR A 54 4.80 -3.01 1.71
N ASN A 55 4.23 -4.19 1.51
CA ASN A 55 4.71 -5.16 0.53
C ASN A 55 3.65 -5.31 -0.56
N PHE A 56 4.07 -5.15 -1.81
CA PHE A 56 3.22 -5.30 -2.97
C PHE A 56 3.73 -6.42 -3.86
N SER A 57 2.83 -7.34 -4.19
CA SER A 57 3.07 -8.38 -5.18
C SER A 57 1.98 -8.31 -6.24
N VAL A 58 2.39 -8.20 -7.50
CA VAL A 58 1.49 -8.05 -8.67
C VAL A 58 0.46 -9.16 -8.81
N VAL A 59 0.75 -10.36 -8.29
CA VAL A 59 -0.21 -11.48 -8.27
C VAL A 59 -1.47 -11.19 -7.45
N SER A 60 -1.45 -10.14 -6.62
CA SER A 60 -2.57 -9.75 -5.75
C SER A 60 -3.63 -8.89 -6.43
N LEU A 61 -3.35 -8.35 -7.64
CA LEU A 61 -4.32 -7.50 -8.35
C LEU A 61 -5.21 -8.36 -9.25
N TRP A 62 -6.32 -8.85 -8.69
CA TRP A 62 -7.45 -9.42 -9.47
C TRP A 62 -8.35 -8.31 -10.06
N GLN A 63 -7.79 -7.13 -10.32
CA GLN A 63 -8.54 -5.99 -10.82
C GLN A 63 -8.34 -5.83 -12.31
N ALA A 64 -9.41 -5.44 -13.02
CA ALA A 64 -9.38 -5.24 -14.46
C ALA A 64 -8.23 -4.27 -14.83
N PRO A 65 -7.50 -4.54 -15.92
CA PRO A 65 -6.36 -3.72 -16.31
C PRO A 65 -6.76 -2.25 -16.42
N SER A 66 -6.02 -1.38 -15.74
CA SER A 66 -6.18 0.07 -15.89
C SER A 66 -5.67 0.48 -17.28
N PRO A 67 -6.40 1.30 -18.05
CA PRO A 67 -5.94 1.76 -19.36
C PRO A 67 -4.59 2.51 -19.30
N SER A 68 -4.28 3.13 -18.16
CA SER A 68 -3.04 3.86 -17.93
C SER A 68 -1.86 2.95 -17.55
N GLY A 69 -2.11 1.67 -17.26
CA GLY A 69 -1.12 0.76 -16.68
C GLY A 69 -0.84 1.00 -15.19
N PHE A 70 -1.53 1.94 -14.54
CA PHE A 70 -1.38 2.27 -13.12
C PHE A 70 -2.73 2.42 -12.40
N LEU A 71 -2.77 2.01 -11.14
CA LEU A 71 -3.79 2.34 -10.16
C LEU A 71 -3.30 3.55 -9.35
N TYR A 72 -3.95 4.69 -9.50
CA TYR A 72 -3.61 5.91 -8.77
C TYR A 72 -4.32 5.97 -7.41
N HIS A 73 -3.83 6.84 -6.53
CA HIS A 73 -4.44 7.11 -5.22
C HIS A 73 -4.63 5.86 -4.35
N VAL A 74 -3.69 4.90 -4.42
CA VAL A 74 -3.73 3.68 -3.59
C VAL A 74 -3.13 4.00 -2.21
N PRO A 75 -3.88 3.88 -1.10
CA PRO A 75 -3.36 4.16 0.23
C PRO A 75 -2.34 3.10 0.65
N VAL A 76 -1.11 3.53 0.97
CA VAL A 76 -0.01 2.66 1.41
C VAL A 76 0.41 2.92 2.87
N LEU A 77 0.07 4.10 3.40
CA LEU A 77 0.23 4.45 4.82
C LEU A 77 -0.96 5.30 5.28
N ALA A 78 -1.44 5.00 6.48
CA ALA A 78 -2.32 5.88 7.25
C ALA A 78 -1.81 5.90 8.70
N ALA A 79 -1.15 6.98 9.10
CA ALA A 79 -0.62 7.18 10.44
C ALA A 79 -1.41 8.30 11.11
N ASN A 80 -2.15 7.97 12.17
CA ASN A 80 -3.06 8.86 12.88
C ASN A 80 -2.69 8.93 14.36
N GLY A 81 -3.13 9.99 15.05
CA GLY A 81 -2.90 10.14 16.49
C GLY A 81 -1.46 10.49 16.85
N LEU A 82 -0.76 11.13 15.91
CA LEU A 82 0.53 11.76 16.18
C LEU A 82 0.31 12.95 17.14
N PRO A 83 1.27 13.24 18.03
CA PRO A 83 1.29 14.52 18.74
C PRO A 83 1.16 15.69 17.77
N ASP A 84 0.56 16.80 18.18
CA ASP A 84 0.50 18.00 17.34
C ASP A 84 1.86 18.73 17.37
N ASP A 85 2.85 18.16 16.69
CA ASP A 85 4.24 18.65 16.65
C ASP A 85 4.79 18.59 15.21
N THR A 86 6.05 19.01 15.03
CA THR A 86 6.80 18.85 13.79
C THR A 86 7.32 17.43 13.68
N HIS A 87 6.98 16.78 12.56
CA HIS A 87 7.36 15.42 12.24
C HIS A 87 8.18 15.35 10.95
N VAL A 88 9.00 14.31 10.86
CA VAL A 88 9.73 13.96 9.63
C VAL A 88 9.21 12.63 9.11
N LEU A 89 8.42 12.68 8.03
CA LEU A 89 8.05 11.49 7.27
C LEU A 89 9.19 11.14 6.30
N ARG A 90 9.65 9.90 6.34
CA ARG A 90 10.54 9.33 5.33
C ARG A 90 9.94 8.08 4.72
N VAL A 91 9.89 8.04 3.40
CA VAL A 91 9.46 6.88 2.59
C VAL A 91 10.68 6.31 1.91
N MET A 92 10.91 5.01 2.03
CA MET A 92 12.07 4.33 1.45
C MET A 92 11.64 3.05 0.75
N ASN A 93 12.14 2.77 -0.45
CA ASN A 93 12.03 1.43 -1.04
C ASN A 93 13.16 0.53 -0.56
N ASN A 94 12.87 -0.75 -0.30
CA ASN A 94 13.89 -1.75 0.04
C ASN A 94 14.28 -2.59 -1.19
N GLY A 95 14.59 -1.92 -2.30
CA GLY A 95 14.97 -2.56 -3.55
C GLY A 95 14.33 -1.89 -4.78
N PRO A 96 14.59 -2.41 -5.99
CA PRO A 96 13.93 -1.95 -7.21
C PRO A 96 12.41 -1.92 -7.02
N SER A 97 11.80 -0.79 -7.40
CA SER A 97 10.38 -0.51 -7.20
C SER A 97 9.82 0.14 -8.46
N ASP A 98 8.72 -0.41 -8.95
CA ASP A 98 7.88 0.23 -9.98
C ASP A 98 6.76 1.09 -9.35
N ILE A 99 6.65 1.13 -8.01
CA ILE A 99 5.69 1.98 -7.29
C ILE A 99 6.16 3.44 -7.33
N LEU A 100 5.25 4.34 -7.67
CA LEU A 100 5.49 5.78 -7.70
C LEU A 100 4.75 6.45 -6.53
N LEU A 101 5.40 7.44 -5.91
CA LEU A 101 4.74 8.31 -4.94
C LEU A 101 3.77 9.25 -5.67
N ASP A 102 2.50 9.26 -5.24
CA ASP A 102 1.43 10.02 -5.88
C ASP A 102 1.06 11.25 -5.04
N GLU A 103 0.60 11.02 -3.81
CA GLU A 103 0.11 12.07 -2.92
C GLU A 103 0.55 11.82 -1.47
N ILE A 104 0.89 12.89 -0.76
CA ILE A 104 1.04 12.88 0.70
C ILE A 104 0.12 13.95 1.26
N THR A 105 -0.81 13.54 2.13
CA THR A 105 -1.76 14.42 2.79
C THR A 105 -1.59 14.33 4.29
N TYR A 106 -1.55 15.47 4.99
CA TYR A 106 -1.42 15.53 6.45
C TYR A 106 -2.44 16.49 7.05
N THR A 107 -2.82 16.26 8.31
CA THR A 107 -3.75 17.11 9.06
C THR A 107 -3.00 17.92 10.10
N TYR A 108 -3.29 19.21 10.22
CA TYR A 108 -2.73 20.09 11.24
C TYR A 108 -3.83 20.61 12.17
N SER A 109 -3.48 21.01 13.39
CA SER A 109 -4.44 21.69 14.28
C SER A 109 -4.57 23.18 13.90
N GLU A 110 -5.80 23.71 13.94
CA GLU A 110 -6.05 25.11 13.63
C GLU A 110 -5.46 26.08 14.67
N ALA A 111 -5.11 25.60 15.87
CA ALA A 111 -4.54 26.42 16.94
C ALA A 111 -3.24 27.13 16.53
N ILE A 112 -2.49 26.55 15.57
CA ILE A 112 -1.25 27.12 15.04
C ILE A 112 -1.51 28.31 14.09
N LEU A 113 -2.67 28.31 13.40
CA LEU A 113 -3.04 29.40 12.48
C LEU A 113 -3.39 30.69 13.24
N ASP A 114 -3.97 30.57 14.43
CA ASP A 114 -4.32 31.74 15.24
C ASP A 114 -3.11 32.39 15.90
N ALA A 115 -2.10 31.60 16.31
CA ALA A 115 -0.81 32.13 16.77
C ALA A 115 -0.07 32.91 15.66
N SER A 116 -0.21 32.46 14.41
CA SER A 116 0.40 33.11 13.24
C SER A 116 -0.36 34.36 12.76
N LYS A 117 -1.66 34.47 13.04
CA LYS A 117 -2.47 35.67 12.75
C LYS A 117 -2.28 36.79 13.76
N SER A 118 -1.87 36.48 14.99
CA SER A 118 -1.61 37.46 16.06
C SER A 118 -0.23 38.14 15.93
N GLY A 119 0.75 37.49 15.31
CA GLY A 119 2.06 38.08 15.01
C GLY A 119 2.05 38.84 13.69
N GLY A 120 1.98 40.17 13.76
CA GLY A 120 2.06 41.07 12.59
C GLY A 120 3.17 40.68 11.60
N ILE A 121 2.82 40.72 10.32
CA ILE A 121 3.63 40.32 9.16
C ILE A 121 5.05 40.91 9.22
N GLN A 122 6.05 40.06 9.47
CA GLN A 122 7.41 40.24 8.95
C GLN A 122 7.58 39.24 7.79
N ARG A 123 7.18 39.68 6.60
CA ARG A 123 7.44 38.99 5.33
C ARG A 123 8.95 39.00 5.08
N ARG A 124 9.67 38.02 5.62
CA ARG A 124 11.07 37.78 5.23
C ARG A 124 11.06 37.12 3.86
N VAL A 125 11.28 37.94 2.84
CA VAL A 125 11.64 37.47 1.49
C VAL A 125 13.01 36.80 1.61
N ILE A 126 13.05 35.47 1.59
CA ILE A 126 14.29 34.72 1.43
C ILE A 126 14.55 34.63 -0.07
N THR A 127 15.32 35.58 -0.59
CA THR A 127 15.95 35.49 -1.90
C THR A 127 17.08 34.46 -1.80
N GLY A 128 17.01 33.42 -2.63
CA GLY A 128 17.97 32.32 -2.64
C GLY A 128 19.41 32.78 -2.90
N GLY A 129 20.28 32.47 -1.95
CA GLY A 129 21.73 32.42 -2.13
C GLY A 129 22.21 31.07 -1.63
N SER A 130 22.66 30.22 -2.55
CA SER A 130 23.32 28.96 -2.23
C SER A 130 24.59 29.26 -1.44
N THR A 131 24.61 28.88 -0.17
CA THR A 131 25.86 28.68 0.57
C THR A 131 25.72 27.36 1.32
N TYR A 132 26.52 26.38 0.92
CA TYR A 132 26.67 25.12 1.62
C TYR A 132 27.32 25.43 2.97
N ASP A 133 26.52 25.44 4.04
CA ASP A 133 27.04 25.56 5.39
C ASP A 133 26.91 24.23 6.13
N THR A 134 28.06 23.70 6.51
CA THR A 134 28.23 22.41 7.19
C THR A 134 28.02 22.65 8.68
N GLY A 135 26.75 22.67 9.10
CA GLY A 135 26.36 22.82 10.50
C GLY A 135 26.43 21.51 11.26
N SER A 136 27.52 21.30 11.99
CA SER A 136 27.65 20.32 13.06
C SER A 136 26.57 20.55 14.13
N VAL A 137 25.65 19.58 14.30
CA VAL A 137 24.68 19.58 15.40
C VAL A 137 25.16 18.61 16.47
N SER A 138 25.75 19.16 17.52
CA SER A 138 26.11 18.47 18.75
C SER A 138 25.12 18.80 19.87
N GLY A 139 24.54 17.76 20.47
CA GLY A 139 23.82 17.78 21.76
C GLY A 139 22.34 18.19 21.66
N GLY A 140 21.39 17.51 22.29
CA GLY A 140 21.45 16.37 23.20
C GLY A 140 20.07 16.08 23.80
N SER A 141 20.10 15.24 24.83
CA SER A 141 19.05 14.86 25.78
C SER A 141 18.05 13.79 25.37
N SER A 142 18.32 12.62 25.92
CA SER A 142 17.40 11.53 26.23
C SER A 142 16.08 12.01 26.83
N GLY A 143 14.98 11.61 26.21
CA GLY A 143 13.69 11.48 26.84
C GLY A 143 13.12 10.11 26.50
N ASN A 144 13.36 9.11 27.35
CA ASN A 144 12.59 7.86 27.33
C ASN A 144 11.15 8.18 27.79
N GLY A 145 10.37 8.81 26.92
CA GLY A 145 8.93 8.97 27.08
C GLY A 145 8.25 7.66 26.70
N GLY A 146 8.19 6.72 27.64
CA GLY A 146 7.36 5.53 27.46
C GLY A 146 5.93 5.96 27.23
N ASN A 147 5.38 5.66 26.05
CA ASN A 147 3.98 5.88 25.72
C ASN A 147 3.10 4.98 26.60
N THR A 148 2.84 5.41 27.83
CA THR A 148 1.84 4.80 28.70
C THR A 148 0.48 5.19 28.15
N LEU A 149 -0.11 4.31 27.35
CA LEU A 149 -1.51 4.42 26.98
C LEU A 149 -2.34 4.53 28.28
N SER A 150 -3.25 5.51 28.31
CA SER A 150 -4.19 5.70 29.42
C SER A 150 -4.84 4.35 29.77
N ALA A 151 -4.81 3.99 31.05
CA ALA A 151 -5.29 2.69 31.55
C ALA A 151 -6.74 2.36 31.12
N GLY A 152 -7.54 3.36 30.75
CA GLY A 152 -8.89 3.18 30.22
C GLY A 152 -8.98 2.57 28.82
N VAL A 153 -7.97 2.77 27.95
CA VAL A 153 -7.98 2.24 26.56
C VAL A 153 -7.59 0.76 26.52
N ILE A 154 -6.72 0.32 27.44
CA ILE A 154 -6.22 -1.05 27.52
C ILE A 154 -7.33 -2.03 27.92
N VAL A 155 -8.26 -1.63 28.79
CA VAL A 155 -9.38 -2.49 29.24
C VAL A 155 -10.42 -2.70 28.13
N GLY A 156 -10.63 -1.70 27.25
CA GLY A 156 -11.62 -1.80 26.17
C GLY A 156 -11.26 -2.80 25.07
N ILE A 157 -9.96 -2.90 24.73
CA ILE A 157 -9.48 -3.77 23.64
C ILE A 157 -9.60 -5.26 24.01
N VAL A 158 -9.34 -5.61 25.28
CA VAL A 158 -9.37 -7.01 25.73
C VAL A 158 -10.78 -7.60 25.68
N ILE A 159 -11.81 -6.81 26.03
CA ILE A 159 -13.20 -7.29 26.02
C ILE A 159 -13.69 -7.52 24.58
N ALA A 160 -13.34 -6.64 23.65
CA ALA A 160 -13.72 -6.78 22.25
C ALA A 160 -13.09 -8.04 21.60
N ALA A 161 -11.81 -8.32 21.88
CA ALA A 161 -11.12 -9.48 21.34
C ALA A 161 -11.73 -10.82 21.82
N VAL A 162 -12.15 -10.90 23.09
CA VAL A 162 -12.78 -12.11 23.65
C VAL A 162 -14.16 -12.37 23.02
N ILE A 163 -14.96 -11.33 22.83
CA ILE A 163 -16.30 -11.46 22.23
C ILE A 163 -16.19 -11.90 20.76
N VAL A 164 -15.31 -11.27 19.98
CA VAL A 164 -15.09 -11.63 18.57
C VAL A 164 -14.54 -13.05 18.47
N GLY A 165 -13.59 -13.43 19.33
CA GLY A 165 -13.06 -14.80 19.39
C GLY A 165 -14.15 -15.84 19.66
N LEU A 166 -15.04 -15.59 20.64
CA LEU A 166 -16.16 -16.48 20.94
C LEU A 166 -17.16 -16.61 19.78
N LEU A 167 -17.47 -15.51 19.09
CA LEU A 167 -18.37 -15.54 17.94
C LEU A 167 -17.80 -16.35 16.77
N ILE A 168 -16.50 -16.22 16.49
CA ILE A 168 -15.81 -17.03 15.47
C ILE A 168 -15.82 -18.51 15.86
N MET A 169 -15.56 -18.81 17.13
CA MET A 169 -15.59 -20.18 17.65
C MET A 169 -16.97 -20.84 17.48
N ILE A 170 -18.04 -20.12 17.82
CA ILE A 170 -19.42 -20.59 17.64
C ILE A 170 -19.73 -20.80 16.15
N TYR A 171 -19.32 -19.86 15.29
CA TYR A 171 -19.54 -19.95 13.84
C TYR A 171 -18.88 -21.18 13.20
N ILE A 172 -17.74 -21.63 13.73
CA ILE A 172 -17.04 -22.83 13.24
C ILE A 172 -17.64 -24.11 13.86
N ILE A 173 -17.90 -24.13 15.17
CA ILE A 173 -18.37 -25.34 15.86
C ILE A 173 -19.79 -25.73 15.44
N VAL A 174 -20.72 -24.78 15.32
CA VAL A 174 -22.13 -25.06 15.01
C VAL A 174 -22.33 -25.85 13.70
N PRO A 175 -21.73 -25.48 12.56
CA PRO A 175 -21.84 -26.26 11.34
C PRO A 175 -21.12 -27.62 11.44
N CYS A 176 -19.97 -27.70 12.13
CA CYS A 176 -19.29 -28.98 12.36
C CYS A 176 -20.14 -29.95 13.17
N VAL A 177 -20.75 -29.50 14.28
CA VAL A 177 -21.63 -30.34 15.09
C VAL A 177 -22.91 -30.69 14.32
N SER A 178 -23.48 -29.75 13.57
CA SER A 178 -24.66 -30.01 12.75
C SER A 178 -24.40 -31.00 11.61
N ALA A 179 -23.18 -31.03 11.06
CA ALA A 179 -22.76 -32.02 10.08
C ALA A 179 -22.51 -33.39 10.72
N CYS A 180 -21.87 -33.43 11.89
CA CYS A 180 -21.66 -34.67 12.64
C CYS A 180 -22.96 -35.30 13.15
N LEU A 181 -23.98 -34.49 13.48
CA LEU A 181 -25.30 -34.98 13.91
C LEU A 181 -26.21 -35.41 12.74
N ARG A 182 -25.77 -35.25 11.48
CA ARG A 182 -26.56 -35.59 10.29
C ARG A 182 -26.31 -36.99 9.72
N GLU A 183 -25.41 -37.78 10.32
CA GLU A 183 -25.05 -39.10 9.78
C GLU A 183 -26.01 -40.26 10.13
N ASP A 184 -27.12 -39.99 10.84
CA ASP A 184 -28.10 -41.04 11.19
C ASP A 184 -29.32 -41.15 10.25
N GLU A 185 -29.33 -40.50 9.07
CA GLU A 185 -30.39 -40.83 8.08
C GLU A 185 -30.01 -42.12 7.32
N PRO A 186 -30.77 -43.23 7.46
CA PRO A 186 -30.48 -44.45 6.74
C PRO A 186 -30.58 -44.22 5.22
N PRO A 187 -29.65 -44.75 4.42
CA PRO A 187 -29.58 -44.48 2.99
C PRO A 187 -30.86 -44.94 2.29
N LYS A 188 -31.63 -43.97 1.79
CA LYS A 188 -32.76 -44.23 0.89
C LYS A 188 -32.20 -44.85 -0.39
N LYS A 189 -32.44 -46.15 -0.58
CA LYS A 189 -32.13 -46.89 -1.80
C LYS A 189 -32.82 -46.20 -2.99
N LEU A 190 -32.07 -45.41 -3.74
CA LEU A 190 -32.50 -44.84 -5.01
C LEU A 190 -32.43 -45.94 -6.08
N SER A 191 -33.60 -46.33 -6.54
CA SER A 191 -33.84 -47.16 -7.71
C SER A 191 -33.24 -46.49 -8.95
N SER A 192 -32.26 -47.17 -9.53
CA SER A 192 -31.67 -46.91 -10.84
C SER A 192 -32.75 -46.94 -11.93
N SER A 193 -32.93 -45.82 -12.63
CA SER A 193 -33.61 -45.78 -13.92
C SER A 193 -32.62 -45.29 -14.95
N ALA A 194 -32.05 -46.25 -15.68
CA ALA A 194 -31.16 -46.02 -16.79
C ALA A 194 -31.93 -45.42 -17.96
N ASN A 195 -31.44 -44.30 -18.50
CA ASN A 195 -31.83 -43.82 -19.82
C ASN A 195 -30.56 -43.62 -20.67
N PRO A 196 -30.30 -44.47 -21.66
CA PRO A 196 -29.18 -44.31 -22.58
C PRO A 196 -29.68 -43.55 -23.82
N GLY A 197 -29.21 -42.32 -23.99
CA GLY A 197 -29.60 -41.51 -25.14
C GLY A 197 -28.57 -40.44 -25.46
N ASP A 198 -27.71 -40.76 -26.43
CA ASP A 198 -27.12 -39.85 -27.40
C ASP A 198 -26.49 -38.54 -26.91
N THR A 199 -25.15 -38.50 -26.91
CA THR A 199 -24.46 -37.26 -27.27
C THR A 199 -23.24 -37.55 -28.13
N LYS A 200 -23.40 -37.13 -29.39
CA LYS A 200 -22.47 -37.10 -30.52
C LYS A 200 -21.13 -36.42 -30.14
N PRO A 201 -19.97 -36.91 -30.63
CA PRO A 201 -18.69 -36.26 -30.42
C PRO A 201 -18.63 -34.93 -31.18
N GLN A 202 -18.52 -33.83 -30.43
CA GLN A 202 -18.32 -32.49 -30.96
C GLN A 202 -16.86 -32.32 -31.35
N VAL A 203 -16.64 -32.20 -32.67
CA VAL A 203 -15.35 -31.93 -33.30
C VAL A 203 -14.77 -30.64 -32.72
N ALA A 204 -13.60 -30.75 -32.08
CA ALA A 204 -12.84 -29.63 -31.58
C ALA A 204 -12.35 -28.76 -32.75
N ALA A 205 -12.89 -27.55 -32.86
CA ALA A 205 -12.38 -26.54 -33.78
C ALA A 205 -11.00 -26.08 -33.29
N GLN A 206 -9.99 -26.34 -34.11
CA GLN A 206 -8.62 -25.92 -33.91
C GLN A 206 -8.52 -24.39 -33.98
N PRO A 207 -7.90 -23.70 -33.01
CA PRO A 207 -7.74 -22.26 -33.04
C PRO A 207 -6.89 -21.81 -34.24
N PRO A 208 -7.21 -20.67 -34.88
CA PRO A 208 -6.43 -20.14 -35.98
C PRO A 208 -4.99 -19.86 -35.54
N GLN A 209 -4.01 -20.43 -36.25
CA GLN A 209 -2.60 -20.12 -36.02
C GLN A 209 -2.32 -18.66 -36.39
N PRO A 210 -1.53 -17.93 -35.58
CA PRO A 210 -1.16 -16.55 -35.88
C PRO A 210 -0.29 -16.47 -37.14
N PRO A 211 -0.39 -15.37 -37.91
CA PRO A 211 0.41 -15.15 -39.10
C PRO A 211 1.91 -15.19 -38.78
N GLN A 212 2.63 -16.09 -39.45
CA GLN A 212 4.09 -16.11 -39.45
C GLN A 212 4.57 -14.82 -40.12
N MET A 213 5.03 -13.85 -39.31
CA MET A 213 5.68 -12.65 -39.83
C MET A 213 7.06 -13.04 -40.35
N LYS A 214 7.27 -12.75 -41.64
CA LYS A 214 8.50 -13.01 -42.37
C LYS A 214 9.57 -12.07 -41.83
N GLU A 215 10.53 -12.64 -41.12
CA GLU A 215 11.69 -11.93 -40.61
C GLU A 215 12.60 -11.54 -41.78
N GLY A 216 12.83 -10.23 -41.95
CA GLY A 216 13.82 -9.72 -42.90
C GLY A 216 13.32 -8.59 -43.80
N GLU A 217 13.06 -7.41 -43.24
CA GLU A 217 13.13 -6.17 -44.03
C GLU A 217 13.78 -5.07 -43.17
N VAL A 218 15.06 -4.81 -43.46
CA VAL A 218 15.87 -3.77 -42.82
C VAL A 218 15.55 -2.43 -43.51
N PRO A 219 15.05 -1.41 -42.79
CA PRO A 219 14.78 -0.11 -43.40
C PRO A 219 16.08 0.60 -43.82
N PRO A 220 16.11 1.26 -44.98
CA PRO A 220 17.29 1.99 -45.45
C PRO A 220 17.56 3.24 -44.61
N HIS A 221 18.82 3.40 -44.19
CA HIS A 221 19.35 4.59 -43.55
C HIS A 221 19.12 5.83 -44.43
N GLN A 222 18.40 6.82 -43.88
CA GLN A 222 18.40 8.17 -44.43
C GLN A 222 19.63 8.95 -43.92
N PRO A 223 20.35 9.67 -44.78
CA PRO A 223 21.47 10.52 -44.38
C PRO A 223 20.96 11.78 -43.67
N ALA A 224 21.65 12.14 -42.59
CA ALA A 224 21.43 13.38 -41.86
C ALA A 224 21.83 14.60 -42.70
N VAL A 225 21.02 15.66 -42.63
CA VAL A 225 21.31 17.02 -43.13
C VAL A 225 21.46 17.93 -41.93
#